data_AF-A0A2V5PMN2-F1
#
_entry.id   AF-A0A2V5PMN2-F1
#
_cell.length_a   1.000
_cell.length_b   1.000
_cell.length_c   1.000
_cell.angle_alpha   90.00
_cell.angle_beta   90.00
_cell.angle_gamma   90.00
#
_symmetry.space_group_name_H-M   'P 1'
#
loop_
_entity.id
_entity.type
_entity.pdbx_description
1 polymer ?
#
loop_
_entity_poly.entity_id
_entity_poly.type
_entity_poly.pdbx_seq_one_letter_code
_entity_poly.pdbx_strand_id
1 'polypeptide(L)' 'MKIIVHFSEEEEAKALPILLRHSPGMVLPRRTYVLSEAALRALRSAGICFSELSREAAPSLEEVAGERV' A
#
# COMPACT_ATOMS: atom_id res chain seq x y z
N MET A 1 -0.53 -7.68 -4.72
CA MET A 1 -1.39 -6.82 -3.89
C MET A 1 -0.85 -5.40 -3.92
N LYS A 2 -1.69 -4.41 -4.27
CA LYS A 2 -1.34 -2.98 -4.22
C LYS A 2 -2.11 -2.30 -3.09
N ILE A 3 -1.45 -1.42 -2.35
CA ILE A 3 -2.05 -0.71 -1.22
C ILE A 3 -1.87 0.79 -1.43
N ILE A 4 -2.94 1.54 -1.22
CA ILE A 4 -2.95 3.01 -1.27
C ILE A 4 -2.72 3.52 0.14
N VAL A 5 -1.65 4.27 0.35
CA VAL A 5 -1.29 4.86 1.65
C VAL A 5 -1.19 6.37 1.55
N HIS A 6 -1.42 7.05 2.66
CA HIS A 6 -1.24 8.48 2.80
C HIS A 6 -0.26 8.77 3.94
N PHE A 7 0.65 9.73 3.70
CA PHE A 7 1.62 10.20 4.69
C PHE A 7 1.30 11.62 5.17
N SER A 8 1.67 11.92 6.42
CA SER A 8 1.92 13.30 6.79
C SER A 8 3.18 13.82 6.09
N GLU A 9 3.38 15.13 6.06
CA GLU A 9 4.58 15.73 5.44
C GLU A 9 5.88 15.23 6.08
N GLU A 10 5.90 15.15 7.42
CA GLU A 10 7.07 14.68 8.17
C GLU A 10 7.37 13.20 7.93
N GLU A 11 6.34 12.36 7.87
CA GLU A 11 6.52 10.93 7.62
C GLU A 11 6.88 10.64 6.16
N GLU A 12 6.36 11.43 5.23
CA GLU A 12 6.74 11.32 3.81
C GLU A 12 8.24 11.56 3.63
N ALA A 13 8.79 12.60 4.25
CA ALA A 13 10.22 12.90 4.17
C ALA A 13 11.09 11.74 4.68
N LYS A 14 10.67 11.07 5.77
CA LYS A 14 11.33 9.86 6.30
C LYS A 14 11.17 8.65 5.36
N ALA A 15 10.05 8.56 4.66
CA ALA A 15 9.74 7.49 3.72
C ALA A 15 10.46 7.59 2.39
N LEU A 16 10.83 8.81 1.94
CA LEU A 16 11.42 9.04 0.62
C LEU A 16 12.57 8.07 0.25
N PRO A 17 13.57 7.78 1.10
CA PRO A 17 14.65 6.85 0.74
C PRO A 17 14.15 5.43 0.44
N ILE A 18 13.14 4.97 1.20
CA ILE A 18 12.53 3.64 1.01
C ILE A 18 11.65 3.65 -0.23
N LEU A 19 10.85 4.70 -0.43
CA LEU A 19 10.01 4.87 -1.61
C LEU A 19 10.85 4.86 -2.88
N LEU A 20 11.95 5.61 -2.93
CA LEU A 20 12.86 5.65 -4.07
C LEU A 20 13.54 4.30 -4.35
N ARG A 21 13.85 3.52 -3.30
CA ARG A 21 14.47 2.19 -3.44
C ARG A 21 13.49 1.14 -3.96
N HIS A 22 12.24 1.19 -3.49
CA HIS A 22 11.23 0.18 -3.82
C HIS A 22 10.37 0.55 -5.04
N SER A 23 10.50 1.78 -5.54
CA SER A 23 9.70 2.39 -6.60
C SER A 23 8.19 2.33 -6.32
N PRO A 24 7.53 3.47 -6.02
CA PRO A 24 6.08 3.47 -5.92
C PRO A 24 5.49 3.06 -7.27
N GLY A 25 4.41 2.26 -7.23
CA GLY A 25 3.68 1.90 -8.45
C GLY A 25 2.99 3.11 -9.08
N MET A 26 2.61 4.08 -8.24
CA MET A 26 2.06 5.38 -8.65
C MET A 26 2.14 6.37 -7.48
N VAL A 27 2.38 7.65 -7.79
CA VAL A 27 2.28 8.77 -6.83
C VAL A 27 1.04 9.57 -7.17
N LEU A 28 0.16 9.75 -6.18
CA LEU A 28 -1.08 10.51 -6.26
C LEU A 28 -0.94 11.86 -5.54
N PRO A 29 -1.81 12.83 -5.84
CA PRO A 29 -1.82 14.10 -5.12
C PRO A 29 -1.90 13.93 -3.61
N ARG A 30 -1.47 14.96 -2.87
CA ARG A 30 -1.58 15.01 -1.40
C ARG A 30 -0.86 13.84 -0.72
N ARG A 31 0.39 13.53 -1.12
CA ARG A 31 1.27 12.59 -0.42
C ARG A 31 0.69 11.18 -0.30
N THR A 32 -0.05 10.79 -1.35
CA THR A 32 -0.71 9.51 -1.44
C THR A 32 0.05 8.63 -2.42
N TYR A 33 0.33 7.39 -2.04
CA TYR A 33 1.19 6.48 -2.80
C TYR A 33 0.52 5.14 -2.98
N VAL A 34 0.68 4.57 -4.17
CA VAL A 34 0.33 3.18 -4.44
C VAL A 34 1.59 2.34 -4.29
N LEU A 35 1.60 1.48 -3.28
CA LEU A 35 2.76 0.72 -2.87
C LEU A 35 2.56 -0.78 -3.05
N SER A 36 3.68 -1.45 -3.31
CA SER A 36 3.76 -2.91 -3.24
C SER A 36 3.83 -3.37 -1.78
N GLU A 37 3.55 -4.64 -1.55
CA GLU A 37 3.69 -5.25 -0.23
C GLU A 37 5.13 -5.17 0.31
N ALA A 38 6.14 -5.33 -0.56
CA ALA A 38 7.54 -5.23 -0.18
C ALA A 38 7.89 -3.82 0.33
N ALA A 39 7.39 -2.78 -0.33
CA ALA A 39 7.56 -1.40 0.12
C ALA A 39 6.89 -1.16 1.49
N LEU A 40 5.67 -1.68 1.69
CA LEU A 40 4.98 -1.59 2.98
C LEU A 40 5.75 -2.25 4.12
N ARG A 41 6.30 -3.44 3.87
CA ARG A 41 7.11 -4.16 4.86
C ARG A 41 8.36 -3.34 5.24
N ALA A 42 9.04 -2.77 4.25
CA ALA A 42 10.20 -1.91 4.50
C ALA A 42 9.85 -0.66 5.33
N LEU A 43 8.73 0.00 5.02
CA LEU A 43 8.25 1.17 5.78
C LEU A 43 7.93 0.82 7.23
N ARG A 44 7.22 -0.29 7.48
CA ARG A 44 6.90 -0.76 8.84
C ARG A 44 8.17 -1.12 9.62
N SER A 45 9.12 -1.81 8.99
CA SER A 45 10.40 -2.15 9.61
C SER A 45 11.24 -0.91 9.96
N ALA A 46 11.09 0.17 9.19
CA ALA A 46 11.72 1.45 9.48
C ALA A 46 10.95 2.31 10.51
N GLY A 47 9.83 1.82 11.04
CA GLY A 47 9.02 2.55 12.02
C GLY A 47 8.27 3.75 11.45
N ILE A 48 8.06 3.80 10.12
CA ILE A 48 7.37 4.91 9.47
C ILE A 48 5.86 4.74 9.63
N CYS A 49 5.21 5.83 10.03
CA CYS A 49 3.77 5.88 10.21
C CYS A 49 3.06 6.32 8.91
N PHE A 50 1.98 5.64 8.57
CA PHE A 50 1.14 5.98 7.42
C PHE A 50 -0.30 5.50 7.64
N SER A 51 -1.24 6.14 6.95
CA SER A 51 -2.64 5.72 6.93
C SER A 51 -2.89 4.88 5.68
N GLU A 52 -3.43 3.67 5.86
CA GLU A 52 -3.91 2.86 4.74
C GLU A 52 -5.29 3.38 4.31
N LEU A 53 -5.41 3.84 3.06
CA LEU A 53 -6.66 4.37 2.51
C LEU A 53 -7.47 3.29 1.77
N SER A 54 -6.79 2.38 1.08
CA SER A 54 -7.41 1.31 0.32
C SER A 54 -6.41 0.19 0.05
N ARG A 55 -6.93 -1.02 -0.15
CA ARG A 55 -6.16 -2.21 -0.51
C ARG A 55 -6.84 -2.92 -1.65
N GLU A 56 -6.07 -3.19 -2.71
CA GLU A 56 -6.48 -4.13 -3.73
C GLU A 56 -6.39 -5.54 -3.14
N ALA A 57 -7.51 -6.03 -2.59
CA ALA A 57 -7.61 -7.43 -2.21
C ALA A 57 -7.51 -8.28 -3.48
N ALA A 58 -6.75 -9.38 -3.40
CA ALA A 58 -6.96 -10.46 -4.36
C ALA A 58 -8.44 -10.88 -4.25
N PRO A 59 -9.11 -11.26 -5.36
CA PRO A 59 -10.45 -11.81 -5.25
C PRO A 59 -10.40 -12.93 -4.21
N SER A 60 -11.17 -12.78 -3.14
CA SER A 60 -11.48 -13.91 -2.28
C SER A 60 -12.14 -14.93 -3.19
N LEU A 61 -11.46 -16.05 -3.44
CA LEU A 61 -12.08 -17.25 -3.95
C LEU A 61 -13.05 -17.74 -2.87
N GLU A 62 -14.17 -17.04 -2.70
CA GLU A 62 -15.39 -17.71 -2.28
C GLU A 62 -15.85 -18.47 -3.52
N GLU A 63 -15.34 -19.70 -3.66
CA GLU A 63 -16.06 -20.74 -4.36
C GLU A 63 -17.43 -20.84 -3.69
N VAL A 64 -18.41 -20.10 -4.21
CA VAL A 64 -19.81 -20.45 -3.96
C VAL A 64 -20.01 -21.78 -4.68
N ALA A 65 -19.87 -22.84 -3.90
CA ALA A 65 -20.33 -24.17 -4.24
C ALA A 65 -21.74 -24.03 -4.80
N GLY A 66 -21.91 -24.45 -6.05
CA GLY A 66 -23.12 -24.18 -6.81
C GLY A 66 -24.36 -24.71 -6.13
N GLU A 67 -25.46 -23.98 -6.33
CA GLU A 67 -26.79 -24.55 -6.21
C GLU A 67 -27.48 -24.40 -7.57
N ARG A 68 -27.73 -25.55 -8.20
CA ARG A 68 -28.59 -25.68 -9.36
C ARG A 68 -30.03 -25.63 -8.84
N VAL A 69 -30.83 -24.70 -9.34
CA VAL A 69 -32.30 -24.85 -9.43
C VAL A 69 -32.75 -24.39 -10.81
#